data_AF-A0A3A6PVS9-F1
#
_entry.id   AF-A0A3A6PVS9-F1
#
_cell.length_a   1.000
_cell.length_b   1.000
_cell.length_c   1.000
_cell.angle_alpha   90.00
_cell.angle_beta   90.00
_cell.angle_gamma   90.00
#
_symmetry.space_group_name_H-M   'P 1'
#
loop_
_entity.id
_entity.type
_entity.pdbx_description
1 polymer ?
#
loop_
_entity_poly.entity_id
_entity_poly.type
_entity_poly.pdbx_seq_one_letter_code
_entity_poly.pdbx_strand_id
1 'polypeptide(L)'
;MAVSFDLFGTLVVAETPDDPAAAVAEALAERGVSVPPDFGDAYREVHVDAPVGAEVPLPAHVAAALASRGVDAPNNAARRAV
;
A
#
# COMPACT_ATOMS: atom_id res chain seq x y z
N MET A 1 27.07 -2.64 -21.63
CA MET A 1 26.20 -1.53 -21.20
C MET A 1 24.85 -2.15 -20.87
N ALA A 2 24.37 -2.00 -19.63
CA ALA A 2 23.05 -2.50 -19.25
C ALA A 2 22.06 -1.32 -19.29
N VAL A 3 20.91 -1.54 -19.92
CA VAL A 3 19.80 -0.58 -19.94
C VAL A 3 18.67 -1.21 -19.13
N SER A 4 18.19 -0.50 -18.11
CA SER A 4 17.02 -0.87 -17.33
C SER A 4 15.91 0.15 -17.55
N PHE A 5 14.68 -0.31 -17.53
CA PHE A 5 13.48 0.50 -17.61
C PHE A 5 12.43 -0.09 -16.67
N ASP A 6 11.50 0.74 -16.23
CA ASP A 6 10.33 0.25 -15.50
C ASP A 6 9.43 -0.58 -16.43
N LEU A 7 8.70 -1.55 -15.89
CA LEU A 7 7.78 -2.34 -16.70
C LEU A 7 6.50 -1.57 -17.00
N PHE A 8 5.85 -1.02 -15.98
CA PHE A 8 4.53 -0.44 -16.07
C PHE A 8 4.62 1.03 -16.50
N GLY A 9 3.76 1.43 -17.44
CA GLY A 9 3.80 2.77 -18.03
C GLY A 9 4.97 3.01 -18.99
N THR A 10 5.94 2.08 -19.10
CA THR A 10 7.00 2.13 -20.13
C THR A 10 6.81 1.04 -21.18
N LEU A 11 6.77 -0.22 -20.77
CA LEU A 11 6.57 -1.35 -21.68
C LEU A 11 5.15 -1.91 -21.65
N VAL A 12 4.50 -1.85 -20.49
CA VAL A 12 3.17 -2.42 -20.26
C VAL A 12 2.22 -1.33 -19.77
N VAL A 13 1.09 -1.19 -20.44
CA VAL A 13 -0.04 -0.41 -19.94
C VAL A 13 -0.97 -1.38 -19.19
N ALA A 14 -1.15 -1.14 -17.90
CA ALA A 14 -2.10 -1.85 -17.06
C ALA A 14 -3.06 -0.83 -16.46
N GLU A 15 -4.34 -1.18 -16.38
CA GLU A 15 -5.32 -0.36 -15.67
C GLU A 15 -5.05 -0.48 -14.16
N THR A 16 -4.90 0.67 -13.50
CA THR A 16 -4.75 0.77 -12.05
C THR A 16 -5.91 1.57 -11.48
N PRO A 17 -6.35 1.32 -10.24
CA PRO A 17 -7.37 2.14 -9.60
C PRO A 17 -6.98 3.63 -9.61
N ASP A 18 -7.93 4.51 -9.92
CA ASP A 18 -7.72 5.96 -9.87
C ASP A 18 -7.42 6.47 -8.46
N ASP A 19 -7.96 5.77 -7.45
CA ASP A 19 -7.63 5.98 -6.03
C ASP A 19 -7.18 4.65 -5.39
N PRO A 20 -5.86 4.37 -5.41
CA PRO A 20 -5.31 3.18 -4.77
C PRO A 20 -5.62 3.12 -3.27
N ALA A 21 -5.64 4.26 -2.57
CA ALA A 21 -5.89 4.26 -1.13
C ALA A 21 -7.33 3.82 -0.82
N ALA A 22 -8.30 4.29 -1.62
CA ALA A 22 -9.69 3.86 -1.50
C ALA A 22 -9.87 2.38 -1.84
N ALA A 23 -9.24 1.88 -2.92
CA ALA A 23 -9.31 0.47 -3.30
C ALA A 23 -8.76 -0.46 -2.20
N VAL A 24 -7.64 -0.09 -1.59
CA VAL A 24 -7.06 -0.84 -0.47
C VAL A 24 -7.95 -0.75 0.77
N ALA A 25 -8.52 0.42 1.08
CA ALA A 25 -9.43 0.60 2.21
C ALA A 25 -10.67 -0.30 2.08
N GLU A 26 -11.27 -0.36 0.90
CA GLU A 26 -12.40 -1.26 0.61
C GLU A 26 -12.01 -2.72 0.81
N ALA A 27 -10.90 -3.16 0.21
CA ALA A 27 -10.42 -4.53 0.35
C ALA A 27 -10.09 -4.89 1.82
N LEU A 28 -9.54 -3.97 2.60
CA LEU A 28 -9.31 -4.15 4.04
C LEU A 28 -10.63 -4.31 4.81
N ALA A 29 -11.62 -3.47 4.52
CA ALA A 29 -12.94 -3.51 5.16
C ALA A 29 -13.68 -4.83 4.86
N GLU A 30 -13.64 -5.33 3.62
CA GLU A 30 -14.18 -6.64 3.25
C GLU A 30 -13.56 -7.80 4.06
N ARG A 31 -12.33 -7.61 4.53
CA ARG A 31 -11.58 -8.58 5.34
C ARG A 31 -11.76 -8.36 6.85
N GLY A 32 -12.64 -7.45 7.24
CA GLY A 32 -13.00 -7.18 8.63
C GLY A 32 -12.04 -6.25 9.38
N VAL A 33 -11.19 -5.51 8.66
CA VAL A 33 -10.32 -4.50 9.28
C VAL A 33 -11.12 -3.22 9.50
N SER A 34 -11.04 -2.64 10.69
CA SER A 34 -11.62 -1.32 10.98
C SER A 34 -10.71 -0.24 10.39
N VAL A 35 -11.01 0.20 9.17
CA VAL A 35 -10.19 1.19 8.47
C VAL A 35 -10.47 2.59 9.03
N PRO A 36 -9.44 3.34 9.45
CA PRO A 36 -9.60 4.73 9.92
C PRO A 36 -10.20 5.65 8.83
N PRO A 37 -11.02 6.65 9.20
CA PRO A 37 -11.60 7.58 8.23
C PRO A 37 -10.55 8.43 7.51
N ASP A 38 -9.39 8.66 8.13
CA ASP A 38 -8.24 9.36 7.57
C ASP A 38 -7.20 8.41 6.94
N PHE A 39 -7.56 7.16 6.66
CA PHE A 39 -6.64 6.17 6.09
C PHE A 39 -6.02 6.64 4.77
N GLY A 40 -6.75 7.39 3.95
CA GLY A 40 -6.21 7.96 2.72
C GLY A 40 -5.05 8.93 2.95
N ASP A 41 -5.09 9.70 4.04
CA ASP A 41 -3.99 10.59 4.42
C ASP A 41 -2.82 9.76 4.95
N ALA A 42 -3.09 8.83 5.87
CA ALA A 42 -2.08 7.90 6.39
C ALA A 42 -1.41 7.09 5.27
N TYR A 43 -2.13 6.64 4.25
CA TYR A 43 -1.57 5.90 3.11
C TYR A 43 -0.55 6.71 2.31
N ARG A 44 -0.64 8.05 2.31
CA ARG A 44 0.29 8.94 1.58
C ARG A 44 1.47 9.40 2.44
N GLU A 45 1.42 9.18 3.75
CA GLU A 45 2.51 9.45 4.68
C GLU A 45 3.60 8.36 4.59
N VAL A 46 4.86 8.74 4.83
CA VAL A 46 5.97 7.79 4.91
C VAL A 46 6.07 7.27 6.35
N HIS A 47 5.81 5.97 6.54
CA HIS A 47 5.85 5.33 7.86
C HIS A 47 7.09 4.45 8.10
N VAL A 48 7.78 4.06 7.03
CA VAL A 48 8.93 3.15 7.07
C VAL A 48 10.17 3.91 6.61
N ASP A 49 11.14 4.05 7.51
CA ASP A 49 12.46 4.59 7.18
C ASP A 49 13.32 3.49 6.52
N ALA A 50 13.25 3.42 5.20
CA ALA A 50 13.97 2.42 4.41
C ALA A 50 15.38 2.92 4.04
N PRO A 51 16.39 2.02 3.95
CA PRO A 51 17.70 2.38 3.45
C PRO A 51 17.63 3.03 2.07
N VAL A 52 18.61 3.89 1.76
CA VAL A 52 18.69 4.55 0.45
C VAL A 52 18.71 3.53 -0.67
N GLY A 53 17.77 3.66 -1.61
CA GLY A 53 17.61 2.76 -2.76
C GLY A 53 16.87 1.47 -2.46
N ALA A 54 16.40 1.24 -1.24
CA ALA A 54 15.51 0.14 -0.90
C ALA A 54 14.05 0.51 -1.16
N GLU A 55 13.30 -0.43 -1.71
CA GLU A 55 11.85 -0.30 -1.88
C GLU A 55 11.12 -0.88 -0.67
N VAL A 56 10.01 -0.23 -0.28
CA VAL A 56 9.11 -0.75 0.77
C VAL A 56 8.01 -1.58 0.12
N PRO A 57 7.85 -2.87 0.50
CA PRO A 57 6.75 -3.67 -0.01
C PRO A 57 5.40 -3.04 0.35
N LEU A 58 4.49 -2.94 -0.61
CA LEU A 58 3.19 -2.33 -0.40
C LEU A 58 2.39 -2.93 0.79
N PRO A 59 2.37 -4.26 1.03
CA PRO A 59 1.76 -4.81 2.24
C PRO A 59 2.35 -4.28 3.55
N ALA A 60 3.67 -4.03 3.58
CA ALA A 60 4.36 -3.50 4.76
C ALA A 60 4.03 -2.01 4.96
N HIS A 61 3.95 -1.24 3.87
CA HIS A 61 3.49 0.15 3.88
C HIS A 61 2.06 0.27 4.43
N VAL A 62 1.12 -0.55 3.93
CA VAL A 62 -0.28 -0.57 4.39
C VAL A 62 -0.38 -0.96 5.86
N ALA A 63 0.36 -1.98 6.30
CA ALA A 63 0.40 -2.37 7.71
C ALA A 63 0.93 -1.24 8.60
N ALA A 64 1.99 -0.53 8.17
CA ALA A 64 2.56 0.58 8.90
C ALA A 64 1.59 1.78 8.97
N ALA A 65 0.88 2.09 7.88
CA ALA A 65 -0.15 3.12 7.86
C ALA A 65 -1.28 2.84 8.87
N LEU A 66 -1.79 1.60 8.91
CA LEU A 66 -2.78 1.19 9.90
C LEU A 66 -2.24 1.28 11.33
N ALA A 67 -1.01 0.81 11.55
CA ALA A 67 -0.36 0.86 12.87
C ALA A 67 -0.15 2.30 13.36
N SER A 68 0.13 3.25 12.46
CA SER A 68 0.24 4.68 12.81
C SER A 68 -1.05 5.26 13.42
N ARG A 69 -2.19 4.63 13.14
CA ARG A 69 -3.52 4.98 13.65
C ARG A 69 -4.04 4.00 14.69
N GLY A 70 -3.17 3.13 15.22
CA GLY A 70 -3.49 2.18 16.28
C GLY A 70 -4.36 0.99 15.83
N VAL A 71 -4.41 0.71 14.52
CA VAL A 71 -5.17 -0.43 13.98
C VAL A 71 -4.21 -1.56 13.65
N ASP A 72 -4.47 -2.74 14.19
CA ASP A 72 -3.78 -3.98 13.81
C ASP A 72 -4.59 -4.72 12.73
N ALA A 73 -3.89 -5.33 11.76
CA ALA A 73 -4.47 -5.99 10.60
C ALA A 73 -4.29 -7.52 10.71
N PRO A 74 -5.30 -8.26 11.22
CA PRO A 74 -5.15 -9.68 11.47
C PRO A 74 -5.02 -10.50 10.19
N ASN A 75 -4.56 -11.76 10.31
CA ASN A 75 -4.63 -12.78 9.25
C ASN A 75 -4.00 -12.36 7.90
N ASN A 76 -2.92 -11.58 7.93
CA ASN A 76 -2.27 -11.03 6.74
C ASN A 76 -3.21 -10.17 5.88
N ALA A 77 -4.19 -9.47 6.47
CA ALA A 77 -5.16 -8.67 5.73
C ALA A 77 -4.50 -7.64 4.80
N ALA A 78 -3.45 -6.94 5.25
CA ALA A 78 -2.71 -5.97 4.43
C ALA A 78 -2.12 -6.59 3.16
N ARG A 79 -1.57 -7.80 3.23
CA ARG A 79 -1.04 -8.52 2.05
C ARG A 79 -2.12 -8.96 1.08
N ARG A 80 -3.32 -9.23 1.57
CA ARG A 80 -4.45 -9.71 0.76
C ARG A 80 -5.29 -8.58 0.18
N ALA A 81 -5.07 -7.34 0.62
CA ALA A 81 -5.82 -6.16 0.22
C ALA A 81 -5.13 -5.35 -0.88
N VAL A 82 -3.97 -5.82 -1.36
CA VAL A 82 -3.13 -5.16 -2.37
C VAL A 82 -2.74 -6.13 -3.48
#